data_AF-A0A1Y1L5S0-F1
#
_entry.id   AF-A0A1Y1L5S0-F1
#
_cell.length_a   1.000
_cell.length_b   1.000
_cell.length_c   1.000
_cell.angle_alpha   90.00
_cell.angle_beta   90.00
_cell.angle_gamma   90.00
#
_symmetry.space_group_name_H-M   'P 1'
#
loop_
_entity.id
_entity.type
_entity.pdbx_description
1 polymer ?
#
loop_
_entity_poly.entity_id
_entity_poly.type
_entity_poly.pdbx_seq_one_letter_code
_entity_poly.pdbx_strand_id
1 'polypeptide(L)'
;VRKHFTEGTKQDVMEMVSNIKKQFANTIKTADWMDNDTKQHALDKVAAMSSFVAYPDEFLSDEIFKDIYEGLHVMSDNFLKIILSITLYDYQDAAKRLVLPVKQPDWFEFGNVVNVNG
;
A
#
# COMPACT_ATOMS: atom_id res chain seq x y z
N VAL A 1 1.03 5.05 -15.58
CA VAL A 1 2.14 4.24 -15.03
C VAL A 1 2.83 3.40 -16.10
N ARG A 2 2.16 2.43 -16.75
CA ARG A 2 2.76 1.58 -17.82
C ARG A 2 3.49 2.33 -18.96
N LYS A 3 3.13 3.59 -19.23
CA LYS A 3 3.76 4.45 -20.26
C LYS A 3 4.89 5.37 -19.76
N HIS A 4 5.04 5.57 -18.45
CA HIS A 4 5.91 6.62 -17.89
C HIS A 4 6.84 6.13 -16.76
N PHE A 5 6.58 4.95 -16.20
CA PHE A 5 7.41 4.37 -15.15
C PHE A 5 8.13 3.16 -15.74
N THR A 6 9.44 3.30 -15.99
CA THR A 6 10.28 2.23 -16.50
C THR A 6 10.77 1.37 -15.33
N GLU A 7 11.11 0.11 -15.62
CA GLU A 7 11.66 -0.81 -14.60
C GLU A 7 12.94 -0.25 -13.95
N GLY A 8 13.74 0.50 -14.72
CA GLY A 8 14.93 1.19 -14.20
C GLY A 8 14.59 2.22 -13.12
N THR A 9 13.57 3.05 -13.32
CA THR A 9 13.14 4.03 -12.31
C THR A 9 12.62 3.35 -11.04
N LYS A 10 11.98 2.18 -11.17
CA LYS A 10 11.57 1.38 -10.01
C LYS A 10 12.77 0.94 -9.17
N GLN A 11 13.78 0.39 -9.83
CA GLN A 11 15.01 -0.07 -9.19
C GLN A 11 15.74 1.07 -8.49
N ASP A 12 15.89 2.22 -9.15
CA ASP A 12 16.53 3.41 -8.58
C ASP A 12 15.83 3.89 -7.30
N VAL A 13 14.49 3.92 -7.29
CA VAL A 13 13.72 4.32 -6.12
C VAL A 13 13.80 3.26 -5.01
N MET A 14 13.78 1.97 -5.35
CA MET A 14 13.98 0.89 -4.37
C MET A 14 15.35 0.99 -3.70
N GLU A 15 16.40 1.29 -4.47
CA GLU A 15 17.73 1.52 -3.95
C GLU A 15 17.77 2.75 -3.03
N MET A 16 17.16 3.87 -3.47
CA MET A 16 17.07 5.08 -2.65
C MET A 16 16.38 4.80 -1.30
N VAL A 17 15.25 4.10 -1.30
CA VAL A 17 14.53 3.76 -0.06
C VAL A 17 15.36 2.83 0.83
N SER A 18 16.06 1.86 0.25
CA SER A 18 16.98 0.99 0.99
C SER A 18 18.09 1.81 1.66
N ASN A 19 18.66 2.77 0.96
CA ASN A 19 19.70 3.65 1.49
C ASN A 19 19.18 4.56 2.61
N ILE A 20 17.96 5.08 2.49
CA ILE A 20 17.31 5.84 3.57
C ILE A 20 17.10 4.98 4.82
N LYS A 21 16.58 3.74 4.67
CA LYS A 21 16.39 2.82 5.80
C LYS A 21 17.72 2.51 6.51
N LYS A 22 18.80 2.27 5.74
CA LYS A 22 20.14 2.04 6.29
C LYS A 22 20.63 3.24 7.08
N GLN A 23 20.49 4.45 6.51
CA GLN A 23 20.96 5.66 7.18
C GLN A 23 20.17 5.93 8.45
N PHE A 24 18.86 5.72 8.44
CA PHE A 24 18.03 5.87 9.63
C PHE A 24 18.39 4.87 10.73
N ALA A 25 18.66 3.61 10.38
CA ALA A 25 19.18 2.62 11.32
C ALA A 25 20.54 3.03 11.92
N ASN A 26 21.42 3.64 11.12
CA ASN A 26 22.68 4.17 11.64
C ASN A 26 22.46 5.33 12.61
N THR A 27 21.57 6.26 12.29
CA THR A 27 21.19 7.36 13.18
C THR A 27 20.66 6.86 14.53
N ILE A 28 19.83 5.80 14.53
CA ILE A 28 19.33 5.17 15.76
C ILE A 28 20.49 4.60 16.59
N LYS A 29 21.44 3.91 15.96
CA LYS A 29 22.60 3.32 16.67
C LYS A 29 23.46 4.39 17.34
N THR A 30 23.70 5.50 16.65
CA THR A 30 24.55 6.61 17.12
C THR A 30 23.82 7.62 18.01
N ALA A 31 22.53 7.43 18.31
CA ALA A 31 21.77 8.37 19.11
C ALA A 31 22.12 8.23 20.61
N ASP A 32 22.79 9.23 21.19
CA ASP A 32 23.20 9.17 22.61
C ASP A 32 22.04 9.42 23.59
N TRP A 33 20.91 9.93 23.10
CA TRP A 33 19.73 10.23 23.90
C TRP A 33 18.80 9.02 24.12
N MET A 34 19.04 7.89 23.44
CA MET A 34 18.25 6.65 23.58
C MET A 34 19.04 5.59 24.35
N ASP A 35 18.37 4.92 25.28
CA ASP A 35 18.89 3.70 25.90
C ASP A 35 18.95 2.53 24.92
N ASN A 36 19.66 1.46 25.29
CA ASN A 36 19.90 0.32 24.40
C ASN A 36 18.61 -0.45 24.08
N ASP A 37 17.66 -0.53 25.01
CA ASP A 37 16.40 -1.27 24.81
C ASP A 37 15.51 -0.53 23.80
N THR A 38 15.39 0.78 23.95
CA THR A 38 14.68 1.67 23.02
C THR A 38 15.33 1.65 21.63
N LYS A 39 16.66 1.64 21.54
CA LYS A 39 17.37 1.49 20.27
C LYS A 39 17.04 0.16 19.59
N GLN A 40 17.00 -0.94 20.33
CA GLN A 40 16.67 -2.24 19.77
C GLN A 40 15.24 -2.25 19.20
N HIS A 41 14.26 -1.77 19.97
CA HIS A 41 12.88 -1.66 19.49
C HIS A 41 12.74 -0.75 18.26
N ALA A 42 13.48 0.36 18.22
CA ALA A 42 13.51 1.24 17.06
C ALA A 42 14.11 0.56 15.83
N LEU A 43 15.19 -0.22 15.99
CA LEU A 43 15.79 -1.01 14.91
C LEU A 43 14.84 -2.11 14.41
N ASP A 44 14.14 -2.80 15.31
CA ASP A 44 13.15 -3.81 14.95
C ASP A 44 12.01 -3.18 14.15
N LYS A 45 11.57 -1.97 14.55
CA LYS A 45 10.57 -1.20 13.80
C LYS A 45 11.06 -0.82 12.41
N VAL A 46 12.31 -0.36 12.27
CA VAL A 46 12.91 -0.04 10.96
C VAL A 46 13.02 -1.28 10.07
N ALA A 47 13.36 -2.44 10.66
CA ALA A 47 13.39 -3.70 9.94
C ALA A 47 11.99 -4.09 9.44
N ALA A 48 10.96 -3.89 10.27
CA ALA A 48 9.56 -4.20 9.95
C ALA A 48 8.87 -3.20 9.00
N MET A 49 9.47 -2.03 8.71
CA MET A 49 8.87 -1.07 7.77
C MET A 49 8.78 -1.64 6.35
N SER A 50 7.55 -1.84 5.88
CA SER A 50 7.26 -2.13 4.47
C SER A 50 7.47 -0.90 3.60
N SER A 51 8.13 -1.08 2.44
CA SER A 51 8.39 0.00 1.49
C SER A 51 7.46 -0.14 0.28
N PHE A 52 6.49 0.76 0.17
CA PHE A 52 5.57 0.86 -0.96
C PHE A 52 6.22 1.73 -2.05
N VAL A 53 6.95 1.11 -2.99
CA VAL A 53 7.65 1.83 -4.08
C VAL A 53 6.84 1.80 -5.37
N ALA A 54 6.40 2.99 -5.80
CA ALA A 54 5.65 3.28 -7.03
C ALA A 54 4.25 2.66 -7.15
N TYR A 55 4.14 1.34 -7.30
CA TYR A 55 2.88 0.60 -7.40
C TYR A 55 3.11 -0.87 -7.00
N PRO A 56 2.09 -1.58 -6.50
CA PRO A 56 2.23 -3.01 -6.24
C PRO A 56 2.42 -3.75 -7.56
N ASP A 57 3.24 -4.80 -7.54
CA ASP A 57 3.35 -5.75 -8.66
C ASP A 57 1.99 -6.35 -9.02
N GLU A 58 1.09 -6.40 -8.05
CA GLU A 58 -0.29 -6.86 -8.19
C GLU A 58 -1.08 -6.02 -9.22
N PHE A 59 -0.80 -4.71 -9.36
CA PHE A 59 -1.43 -3.86 -10.38
C PHE A 59 -0.82 -4.04 -11.79
N LEU A 60 0.15 -4.93 -11.96
CA LEU A 60 0.58 -5.38 -13.28
C LEU A 60 -0.18 -6.64 -13.72
N SER A 61 -0.84 -7.34 -12.80
CA SER A 61 -1.57 -8.58 -13.09
C SER A 61 -3.04 -8.31 -13.35
N ASP A 62 -3.49 -8.56 -14.59
CA ASP A 62 -4.90 -8.47 -14.96
C ASP A 62 -5.76 -9.52 -14.21
N GLU A 63 -5.15 -10.63 -13.75
CA GLU A 63 -5.82 -11.67 -12.94
C GLU A 63 -6.16 -11.16 -11.55
N ILE A 64 -5.25 -10.43 -10.91
CA ILE A 64 -5.48 -9.88 -9.56
C ILE A 64 -6.52 -8.76 -9.65
N PHE A 65 -6.49 -7.93 -10.69
CA PHE A 65 -7.57 -6.97 -10.94
C PHE A 65 -8.93 -7.63 -11.08
N LYS A 66 -9.00 -8.77 -11.78
CA LYS A 66 -10.24 -9.51 -11.96
C LYS A 66 -10.76 -10.08 -10.64
N ASP A 67 -9.89 -10.63 -9.80
CA ASP A 67 -10.23 -11.15 -8.47
C ASP A 67 -10.79 -10.04 -7.57
N ILE A 68 -10.12 -8.89 -7.54
CA ILE A 68 -10.53 -7.74 -6.73
C ILE A 68 -11.90 -7.23 -7.14
N TYR A 69 -12.19 -7.16 -8.44
CA TYR A 69 -13.48 -6.64 -8.93
C TYR A 69 -14.48 -7.74 -9.31
N GLU A 70 -14.26 -9.00 -8.92
CA GLU A 70 -15.11 -10.12 -9.34
C GLU A 70 -16.58 -9.93 -8.94
N GLY A 71 -16.82 -9.32 -7.77
CA GLY A 71 -18.15 -9.01 -7.27
C GLY A 71 -18.80 -7.75 -7.83
N LEU A 72 -18.08 -6.94 -8.61
CA LEU A 72 -18.58 -5.69 -9.17
C LEU A 72 -19.24 -5.95 -10.53
N HIS A 73 -20.57 -6.04 -10.55
CA HIS A 73 -21.34 -6.19 -11.78
C HIS A 73 -22.00 -4.86 -12.18
N VAL A 74 -21.46 -4.24 -13.23
CA VAL A 74 -22.02 -3.00 -13.81
C VAL A 74 -22.85 -3.37 -15.04
N MET A 75 -24.18 -3.38 -14.91
CA MET A 75 -25.10 -3.88 -15.94
C MET A 75 -25.80 -2.78 -16.78
N SER A 76 -25.39 -1.51 -16.69
CA SER A 76 -26.07 -0.44 -17.47
C SER A 76 -25.17 0.74 -17.81
N ASP A 77 -25.57 1.47 -18.84
CA ASP A 77 -25.08 2.78 -19.28
C ASP A 77 -25.67 3.96 -18.47
N ASN A 78 -26.64 3.70 -17.60
CA ASN A 78 -27.22 4.70 -16.72
C ASN A 78 -26.26 5.02 -15.57
N PHE A 79 -25.74 6.25 -15.56
CA PHE A 79 -24.83 6.75 -14.54
C PHE A 79 -25.31 6.50 -13.10
N LEU A 80 -26.58 6.73 -12.80
CA LEU A 80 -27.12 6.50 -11.44
C LEU A 80 -27.03 5.02 -11.04
N LYS A 81 -27.37 4.11 -11.96
CA LYS A 81 -27.29 2.67 -11.68
C LYS A 81 -25.84 2.21 -11.52
N ILE A 82 -24.92 2.77 -12.29
CA ILE A 82 -23.47 2.53 -12.14
C ILE A 82 -23.02 2.91 -10.73
N ILE A 83 -23.35 4.14 -10.28
CA ILE A 83 -22.99 4.61 -8.95
C ILE A 83 -23.60 3.72 -7.86
N LEU A 84 -24.88 3.33 -7.98
CA LEU A 84 -25.51 2.45 -7.00
C LEU A 84 -24.87 1.07 -6.93
N SER A 85 -24.47 0.48 -8.06
CA SER A 85 -23.74 -0.79 -8.11
C SER A 85 -22.38 -0.70 -7.42
N ILE A 86 -21.63 0.38 -7.66
CA ILE A 86 -20.31 0.61 -7.01
C ILE A 86 -20.51 0.78 -5.50
N THR A 87 -21.45 1.63 -5.08
CA THR A 87 -21.73 1.85 -3.66
C THR A 87 -22.10 0.55 -2.95
N LEU A 88 -22.97 -0.26 -3.54
CA LEU A 88 -23.37 -1.54 -2.95
C LEU A 88 -22.17 -2.50 -2.80
N TYR A 89 -21.31 -2.55 -3.82
CA TYR A 89 -20.08 -3.33 -3.79
C TYR A 89 -19.16 -2.89 -2.64
N ASP A 90 -18.91 -1.59 -2.49
CA ASP A 90 -18.05 -1.04 -1.43
C ASP A 90 -18.55 -1.39 -0.03
N TYR A 91 -19.87 -1.32 0.19
CA TYR A 91 -20.48 -1.73 1.47
C TYR A 91 -20.28 -3.21 1.77
N GLN A 92 -20.47 -4.08 0.77
CA GLN A 92 -20.29 -5.52 0.93
C GLN A 92 -18.83 -5.88 1.22
N ASP A 93 -17.90 -5.24 0.53
CA ASP A 93 -16.46 -5.43 0.70
C ASP A 93 -15.99 -4.95 2.09
N ALA A 94 -16.46 -3.77 2.53
CA ALA A 94 -16.20 -3.28 3.89
C ALA A 94 -16.76 -4.23 4.96
N ALA A 95 -17.97 -4.76 4.77
CA ALA A 95 -18.56 -5.72 5.69
C ALA A 95 -17.76 -7.05 5.76
N LYS A 96 -17.25 -7.54 4.61
CA LYS A 96 -16.37 -8.72 4.56
C LYS A 96 -15.07 -8.49 5.33
N ARG A 97 -14.49 -7.28 5.27
CA ARG A 97 -13.26 -6.95 6.02
C ARG A 97 -13.44 -7.03 7.53
N LEU A 98 -14.64 -6.78 8.06
CA LEU A 98 -14.89 -6.81 9.51
C LEU A 98 -14.76 -8.21 10.14
N VAL A 99 -14.91 -9.27 9.35
CA VAL A 99 -14.84 -10.66 9.83
C VAL A 99 -13.52 -11.36 9.50
N LEU A 100 -12.66 -10.72 8.71
CA LEU A 100 -11.34 -11.23 8.35
C LEU A 100 -10.29 -10.77 9.37
N PRO A 101 -9.21 -11.55 9.59
CA PRO A 101 -8.07 -11.08 10.37
C PRO A 101 -7.54 -9.78 9.77
N VAL A 102 -7.12 -8.84 10.65
CA VAL A 102 -6.48 -7.59 10.22
C VAL A 102 -5.25 -7.94 9.37
N LYS A 103 -5.38 -7.77 8.05
CA LYS A 103 -4.24 -7.82 7.14
C LYS A 103 -3.40 -6.56 7.34
N GLN A 104 -2.09 -6.65 7.14
CA GLN A 104 -1.27 -5.44 7.08
C GLN A 104 -1.80 -4.52 5.97
N PRO A 105 -1.77 -3.19 6.15
CA PRO A 105 -2.27 -2.26 5.16
C PRO A 105 -1.60 -2.52 3.82
N ASP A 106 -2.43 -2.80 2.81
CA ASP A 106 -1.99 -3.04 1.45
C ASP A 106 -1.94 -1.72 0.66
N TRP A 107 -1.56 -1.81 -0.61
CA TRP A 107 -1.49 -0.65 -1.49
C TRP A 107 -2.83 0.07 -1.69
N PHE A 108 -3.98 -0.58 -1.52
CA PHE A 108 -5.30 0.05 -1.66
C PHE A 108 -5.60 0.98 -0.49
N GLU A 109 -5.34 0.53 0.73
CA GLU A 109 -5.51 1.37 1.93
C GLU A 109 -4.56 2.59 1.88
N PHE A 110 -3.30 2.39 1.46
CA PHE A 110 -2.36 3.51 1.31
C PHE A 110 -2.76 4.52 0.21
N GLY A 111 -3.24 4.05 -0.95
CA GLY A 111 -3.69 4.92 -2.03
C GLY A 111 -4.87 5.80 -1.63
N ASN A 112 -5.81 5.26 -0.85
CA ASN A 112 -6.95 6.01 -0.33
C ASN A 112 -6.51 7.09 0.67
N VAL A 113 -5.59 6.79 1.58
CA VAL A 113 -5.09 7.78 2.57
C VAL A 113 -4.36 8.95 1.91
N VAL A 114 -3.62 8.71 0.81
CA VAL A 114 -2.90 9.79 0.10
C VAL A 114 -3.86 10.72 -0.64
N ASN A 115 -4.95 10.19 -1.22
CA ASN A 115 -5.96 11.02 -1.91
C ASN A 115 -6.81 11.88 -0.98
N VAL A 116 -6.95 11.51 0.30
CA VAL A 116 -7.78 12.25 1.27
C VAL A 116 -7.02 13.43 1.90
N ASN A 117 -5.70 13.50 1.72
CA ASN A 117 -4.84 14.59 2.22
C ASN A 117 -4.36 15.56 1.13
N GLY A 118 -4.96 15.51 -0.07
CA GLY A 118 -4.63 16.35 -1.23
C GLY A 118 -5.61 17.48 -1.48
#